data_AF-A0A959HMD2-F1
#
_entry.id   AF-A0A959HMD2-F1
#
_cell.length_a   1.000
_cell.length_b   1.000
_cell.length_c   1.000
_cell.angle_alpha   90.00
_cell.angle_beta   90.00
_cell.angle_gamma   90.00
#
_symmetry.space_group_name_H-M   'P 1'
#
loop_
_entity.id
_entity.type
_entity.pdbx_description
1 polymer ?
#
loop_
_entity_poly.entity_id
_entity_poly.type
_entity_poly.pdbx_seq_one_letter_code
_entity_poly.pdbx_strand_id
1 'polypeptide(L)'
;YEYSENWEKRWDIFLSSQKMPDENFERDSTQALKRFKLRKLNKMIRQNAEKIKQLFEQKSEDYIIYLKLDQKLKGMRNELAEELGTVVL
;
A
#
# COMPACT_ATOMS: atom_id res chain seq x y z
N TYR A 1 10.27 -10.31 -25.87
CA TYR A 1 11.42 -10.34 -24.94
C TYR A 1 11.77 -11.80 -24.74
N GLU A 2 13.01 -12.20 -24.98
CA GLU A 2 13.50 -13.57 -24.77
C GLU A 2 14.50 -13.57 -23.62
N TYR A 3 14.34 -14.48 -22.68
CA TYR A 3 15.31 -14.66 -21.61
C TYR A 3 16.62 -15.20 -22.19
N SER A 4 17.76 -14.75 -21.65
CA SER A 4 19.06 -15.25 -22.08
C SER A 4 19.23 -16.70 -21.64
N GLU A 5 19.19 -17.64 -22.59
CA GLU A 5 19.40 -19.08 -22.33
C GLU A 5 20.79 -19.39 -21.73
N ASN A 6 21.74 -18.47 -21.81
CA ASN A 6 23.13 -18.69 -21.40
C ASN A 6 23.30 -18.82 -19.88
N TRP A 7 22.43 -18.25 -19.05
CA TRP A 7 22.57 -18.38 -17.60
C TRP A 7 22.15 -19.76 -17.12
N GLU A 8 21.06 -20.26 -17.68
CA GLU A 8 20.48 -21.57 -17.38
C GLU A 8 21.32 -22.69 -18.00
N LYS A 9 21.58 -22.62 -19.31
CA LYS A 9 22.24 -23.72 -20.04
C LYS A 9 23.76 -23.78 -19.85
N ARG A 10 24.41 -22.66 -19.52
CA ARG A 10 25.89 -22.57 -19.46
C ARG A 10 26.45 -22.60 -18.04
N TRP A 11 25.66 -22.20 -17.06
CA TRP A 11 26.10 -22.11 -15.66
C TRP A 11 25.20 -22.89 -14.68
N ASP A 12 24.11 -23.51 -15.17
CA ASP A 12 23.14 -24.27 -14.35
C ASP A 12 22.53 -23.43 -13.21
N ILE A 13 22.46 -22.10 -13.42
CA ILE A 13 21.91 -21.14 -12.46
C ILE A 13 20.47 -20.83 -12.86
N PHE A 14 19.53 -21.42 -12.13
CA PHE A 14 18.10 -21.12 -12.21
C PHE A 14 17.70 -20.05 -11.20
N LEU A 15 16.56 -19.40 -11.43
CA LEU A 15 15.91 -18.58 -10.40
C LEU A 15 15.48 -19.50 -9.24
N SER A 16 16.25 -19.48 -8.15
CA SER A 16 16.01 -20.33 -6.98
C SER A 16 15.09 -19.71 -5.93
N SER A 17 14.97 -18.38 -5.93
CA SER A 17 14.23 -17.61 -4.92
C SER A 17 12.88 -17.07 -5.42
N GLN A 18 12.63 -17.09 -6.74
CA GLN A 18 11.42 -16.54 -7.35
C GLN A 18 10.98 -17.33 -8.58
N LYS A 19 9.67 -17.34 -8.85
CA LYS A 19 9.11 -17.92 -10.08
C LYS A 19 9.48 -17.09 -11.31
N MET A 20 9.30 -17.67 -12.49
CA MET A 20 9.43 -16.93 -13.74
C MET A 20 8.45 -15.74 -13.77
N PRO A 21 8.81 -14.61 -14.40
CA PRO A 21 7.98 -13.41 -14.38
C PRO A 21 6.55 -13.62 -14.87
N ASP A 22 6.35 -14.47 -15.88
CA ASP A 22 5.01 -14.80 -16.40
C ASP A 22 4.12 -15.46 -15.34
N GLU A 23 4.72 -16.17 -14.38
CA GLU A 23 4.01 -16.80 -13.25
C GLU A 23 3.96 -15.90 -12.00
N ASN A 24 4.91 -14.96 -11.84
CA ASN A 24 4.97 -14.06 -10.68
C ASN A 24 4.19 -12.74 -10.89
N PHE A 25 3.80 -12.42 -12.12
CA PHE A 25 3.13 -11.16 -12.50
C PHE A 25 1.88 -10.86 -11.66
N GLU A 26 1.03 -11.85 -11.37
CA GLU A 26 -0.21 -11.63 -10.61
C GLU A 26 0.08 -11.17 -9.19
N ARG A 27 1.05 -11.82 -8.53
CA ARG A 27 1.46 -11.49 -7.16
C ARG A 27 2.10 -10.12 -7.10
N ASP A 28 3.00 -9.81 -8.03
CA ASP A 28 3.66 -8.51 -8.11
C ASP A 28 2.65 -7.38 -8.37
N SER A 29 1.72 -7.58 -9.30
CA SER A 29 0.66 -6.61 -9.61
C SER A 29 -0.25 -6.37 -8.40
N THR A 30 -0.63 -7.45 -7.71
CA THR A 30 -1.44 -7.38 -6.48
C THR A 30 -0.71 -6.58 -5.40
N GLN A 31 0.58 -6.84 -5.17
CA GLN A 31 1.37 -6.08 -4.21
C GLN A 31 1.51 -4.61 -4.60
N ALA A 32 1.74 -4.32 -5.87
CA ALA A 32 1.84 -2.95 -6.38
C ALA A 32 0.54 -2.17 -6.13
N LEU A 33 -0.61 -2.78 -6.42
CA LEU A 33 -1.92 -2.18 -6.16
C LEU A 33 -2.17 -1.93 -4.67
N LYS A 34 -1.83 -2.89 -3.80
CA LYS A 34 -1.95 -2.73 -2.34
C LYS A 34 -1.07 -1.58 -1.84
N ARG A 35 0.19 -1.49 -2.28
CA ARG A 35 1.10 -0.39 -1.92
C ARG A 35 0.60 0.97 -2.42
N PHE A 36 0.04 1.01 -3.63
CA PHE A 36 -0.59 2.22 -4.16
C PHE A 36 -1.80 2.66 -3.31
N LYS A 37 -2.68 1.71 -2.95
CA LYS A 37 -3.82 1.95 -2.06
C LYS A 37 -3.38 2.46 -0.69
N LEU A 38 -2.30 1.92 -0.12
CA LEU A 38 -1.73 2.38 1.15
C LEU A 38 -1.26 3.84 1.07
N ARG A 39 -0.55 4.20 0.00
CA ARG A 39 -0.13 5.59 -0.26
C ARG A 39 -1.33 6.53 -0.36
N LYS A 40 -2.41 6.09 -1.02
CA LYS A 40 -3.65 6.86 -1.14
C LYS A 40 -4.32 7.07 0.22
N LEU A 41 -4.42 6.03 1.04
CA LEU A 41 -4.96 6.13 2.41
C LEU A 41 -4.15 7.10 3.27
N ASN A 42 -2.81 7.02 3.23
CA ASN A 42 -1.95 7.95 3.95
C ASN A 42 -2.16 9.41 3.52
N LYS A 43 -2.33 9.66 2.22
CA LYS A 43 -2.68 10.99 1.71
C LYS A 43 -4.03 11.47 2.25
N MET A 44 -5.05 10.60 2.21
CA MET A 44 -6.39 10.94 2.73
C MET A 44 -6.38 11.23 4.23
N ILE A 45 -5.62 10.48 5.03
CA ILE A 45 -5.47 10.73 6.47
C ILE A 45 -4.85 12.11 6.72
N ARG A 46 -3.80 12.48 5.97
CA ARG A 46 -3.18 13.81 6.10
C ARG A 46 -4.16 14.94 5.76
N GLN A 47 -4.88 14.81 4.66
CA GLN A 47 -5.91 15.77 4.25
C GLN A 47 -7.05 15.85 5.28
N ASN A 48 -7.46 14.72 5.83
CA ASN A 48 -8.49 14.66 6.88
C ASN A 48 -8.01 15.38 8.16
N ALA A 49 -6.76 15.18 8.56
CA ALA A 49 -6.18 15.84 9.73
C ALA A 49 -6.11 17.36 9.55
N GLU A 50 -5.74 17.85 8.36
CA GLU A 50 -5.81 19.28 8.02
C GLU A 50 -7.24 19.80 8.11
N LYS A 51 -8.22 19.04 7.62
CA LYS A 51 -9.63 19.42 7.67
C LYS A 51 -10.17 19.47 9.10
N ILE A 52 -9.78 18.53 9.97
CA ILE A 52 -10.13 18.55 11.39
C ILE A 52 -9.59 19.82 12.05
N LYS A 53 -8.32 20.20 11.79
CA LYS A 53 -7.74 21.45 12.32
C LYS A 53 -8.54 22.68 11.89
N GLN A 54 -8.87 22.79 10.61
CA GLN A 54 -9.68 23.89 10.09
C GLN A 54 -11.07 23.96 10.75
N LEU A 55 -11.76 22.81 10.91
CA LEU A 55 -13.08 22.76 11.53
C LEU A 55 -13.03 23.14 13.02
N PHE A 56 -11.97 22.75 13.70
CA PHE A 56 -11.73 23.10 15.10
C PHE A 56 -11.52 24.61 15.27
N GLU A 57 -10.71 25.24 14.41
CA GLU A 57 -10.52 26.70 14.38
C GLU A 57 -11.82 27.44 14.08
N GLN A 58 -12.67 26.88 13.21
CA GLN A 58 -13.98 27.42 12.86
C GLN A 58 -15.06 27.16 13.93
N LYS A 59 -14.75 26.40 14.99
CA LYS A 59 -15.70 25.93 16.01
C LYS A 59 -16.94 25.25 15.41
N SER A 60 -16.79 24.60 14.26
CA SER A 60 -17.86 23.81 13.64
C SER A 60 -17.96 22.45 14.32
N GLU A 61 -19.17 22.01 14.65
CA GLU A 61 -19.43 20.67 15.21
C GLU A 61 -19.12 19.53 14.24
N ASP A 62 -18.97 19.82 12.94
CA ASP A 62 -18.64 18.84 11.91
C ASP A 62 -17.33 18.10 12.18
N TYR A 63 -16.43 18.67 12.99
CA TYR A 63 -15.17 18.02 13.38
C TYR A 63 -15.38 16.61 13.96
N ILE A 64 -16.52 16.34 14.62
CA ILE A 64 -16.87 15.02 15.17
C ILE A 64 -17.01 13.98 14.05
N ILE A 65 -17.60 14.36 12.92
CA ILE A 65 -17.75 13.46 11.75
C ILE A 65 -16.36 13.13 11.18
N TYR A 66 -15.49 14.12 11.07
CA TYR A 66 -14.13 13.95 10.54
C TYR A 66 -13.24 13.14 11.50
N LEU A 67 -13.47 13.19 12.81
CA LEU A 67 -12.82 12.32 13.79
C LEU A 67 -13.21 10.84 13.59
N LYS A 68 -14.50 10.56 13.36
CA LYS A 68 -14.95 9.19 13.04
C LYS A 68 -14.37 8.70 11.71
N LEU A 69 -14.29 9.60 10.72
CA LEU A 69 -13.64 9.30 9.44
C LEU A 69 -12.16 8.97 9.63
N ASP A 70 -11.45 9.71 10.49
CA ASP A 70 -10.04 9.45 10.82
C ASP A 70 -9.82 8.05 11.38
N GLN A 71 -10.67 7.64 12.34
CA GLN A 71 -10.63 6.30 12.93
C GLN A 71 -10.81 5.21 11.86
N LYS A 72 -11.80 5.39 10.97
CA LYS A 72 -12.06 4.43 9.88
C LYS A 72 -10.89 4.35 8.89
N LEU A 73 -10.33 5.50 8.50
CA LEU A 73 -9.18 5.55 7.58
C LEU A 73 -7.95 4.88 8.19
N LYS A 74 -7.68 5.10 9.49
CA LYS A 74 -6.58 4.45 10.21
C LYS A 74 -6.79 2.94 10.34
N GLY A 75 -8.02 2.48 10.58
CA GLY A 75 -8.37 1.06 10.56
C GLY A 75 -8.03 0.41 9.22
N MET A 76 -8.55 0.97 8.12
CA MET A 76 -8.29 0.47 6.76
C MET A 76 -6.79 0.49 6.40
N ARG A 77 -6.05 1.49 6.88
CA ARG A 77 -4.59 1.58 6.67
C ARG A 77 -3.87 0.46 7.41
N ASN A 78 -4.25 0.18 8.65
CA ASN A 78 -3.61 -0.83 9.48
C ASN A 78 -3.88 -2.24 8.93
N GLU A 79 -5.12 -2.54 8.54
CA GLU A 79 -5.49 -3.80 7.87
C GLU A 79 -4.64 -4.02 6.61
N LEU A 80 -4.54 -3.00 5.75
CA LEU A 80 -3.76 -3.09 4.52
C LEU A 80 -2.25 -3.20 4.77
N ALA A 81 -1.76 -2.61 5.86
CA ALA A 81 -0.37 -2.69 6.27
C ALA A 81 0.00 -4.08 6.78
N GLU A 82 -0.90 -4.72 7.54
CA GLU A 82 -0.80 -6.10 7.99
C GLU A 82 -0.77 -7.06 6.80
N GLU A 83 -1.67 -6.88 5.83
CA GLU A 83 -1.67 -7.66 4.58
C GLU A 83 -0.37 -7.53 3.77
N LEU A 84 0.32 -6.41 3.88
CA LEU A 84 1.59 -6.14 3.19
C LEU A 84 2.82 -6.56 4.02
N GLY A 85 2.64 -7.02 5.26
CA GLY A 85 3.74 -7.30 6.19
C GLY A 85 4.55 -6.05 6.53
N THR A 86 3.94 -4.87 6.46
CA THR A 86 4.61 -3.59 6.73
C THR A 86 4.12 -3.01 8.05
N VAL A 87 5.04 -2.62 8.94
CA VAL A 87 4.67 -1.88 10.15
C VAL A 87 4.46 -0.40 9.79
N VAL A 88 3.27 0.13 10.07
CA VAL A 88 2.97 1.56 9.91
C VAL A 88 3.03 2.21 11.30
N LEU A 89 4.05 3.05 11.51
CA LEU A 89 4.25 3.88 12.70
C LEU A 89 3.37 5.14 12.67
#